data_AF-A0A0C3S194-F1
#
_entry.id   AF-A0A0C3S194-F1
#
_cell.length_a   1.000
_cell.length_b   1.000
_cell.length_c   1.000
_cell.angle_alpha   90.00
_cell.angle_beta   90.00
_cell.angle_gamma   90.00
#
_symmetry.space_group_name_H-M   'P 1'
#
loop_
_entity.id
_entity.type
_entity.pdbx_description
1 polymer ?
#
loop_
_entity_poly.entity_id
_entity_poly.type
_entity_poly.pdbx_seq_one_letter_code
_entity_poly.pdbx_strand_id
1 'polypeptide(L)'
;MHILSHITMVTTCAAFATAGPVLWDGRARFNLTGADLNSNVGPFLTVVKGSENASHYSSLLGPTLAPTPLWAPRSGHLEQPVSISIDNTSVFAPGGGAPQLGFRRTEFIAANNGDHADLIPVIEGGKTAFHFSLRADTKRPLNLTHEYQVVFIEPNDGSHVFEVQLGSPYTNPTGTLPSADAHEIKLRDHALDLLFAAPFTPGAWHNFAVQVDWTNRTLAVLYSADAAPLRVVTPPSPNLSAQLGADGQGDFHFGVLKLPLVDPNDTPTEQGDVVHFGIQEGTTEALIYSGVFVENASHSISLGYGLTIPSL
;
A
#
# COMPACT_ATOMS: atom_id res chain seq x y z
N MET A 1 -53.19 48.33 -11.24
CA MET A 1 -53.36 46.92 -11.63
C MET A 1 -51.98 46.29 -11.55
N HIS A 2 -51.70 45.55 -10.46
CA HIS A 2 -50.35 45.11 -10.08
C HIS A 2 -49.87 43.95 -10.94
N ILE A 3 -48.65 44.07 -11.45
CA ILE A 3 -47.89 43.00 -12.12
C ILE A 3 -47.25 42.14 -11.02
N LEU A 4 -47.66 40.89 -10.91
CA LEU A 4 -46.94 39.89 -10.10
C LEU A 4 -45.91 39.18 -11.00
N SER A 5 -44.63 39.47 -10.78
CA SER A 5 -43.53 38.62 -11.25
C SER A 5 -43.42 37.41 -10.31
N HIS A 6 -43.60 36.21 -10.84
CA HIS A 6 -43.30 34.97 -10.12
C HIS A 6 -41.81 34.65 -10.29
N ILE A 7 -41.06 34.75 -9.20
CA ILE A 7 -39.69 34.25 -9.11
C ILE A 7 -39.78 32.75 -8.83
N THR A 8 -39.45 31.93 -9.82
CA THR A 8 -39.30 30.48 -9.64
C THR A 8 -37.95 30.23 -8.98
N MET A 9 -37.98 29.88 -7.69
CA MET A 9 -36.79 29.48 -6.94
C MET A 9 -36.45 28.03 -7.31
N VAL A 10 -35.41 27.82 -8.11
CA VAL A 10 -34.88 26.49 -8.42
C VAL A 10 -34.01 26.05 -7.23
N THR A 11 -34.54 25.18 -6.38
CA THR A 11 -33.79 24.56 -5.30
C THR A 11 -32.95 23.42 -5.88
N THR A 12 -31.67 23.68 -6.17
CA THR A 12 -30.70 22.62 -6.44
C THR A 12 -30.43 21.86 -5.14
N CYS A 13 -31.02 20.68 -4.98
CA CYS A 13 -30.58 19.70 -3.99
C CYS A 13 -29.18 19.22 -4.40
N ALA A 14 -28.14 19.70 -3.74
CA ALA A 14 -26.83 19.06 -3.79
C ALA A 14 -26.99 17.68 -3.14
N ALA A 15 -27.01 16.62 -3.95
CA ALA A 15 -26.88 15.26 -3.45
C ALA A 15 -25.47 15.15 -2.85
N PHE A 16 -25.37 15.07 -1.52
CA PHE A 16 -24.12 14.69 -0.87
C PHE A 16 -23.88 13.22 -1.22
N ALA A 17 -22.93 12.96 -2.12
CA ALA A 17 -22.49 11.59 -2.39
C ALA A 17 -21.84 11.04 -1.12
N THR A 18 -22.49 10.05 -0.50
CA THR A 18 -21.91 9.31 0.63
C THR A 18 -20.76 8.45 0.12
N ALA A 19 -19.69 8.33 0.90
CA ALA A 19 -18.59 7.43 0.60
C ALA A 19 -19.11 6.02 0.28
N GLY A 20 -18.43 5.31 -0.61
CA GLY A 20 -18.76 3.92 -0.87
C GLY A 20 -18.56 3.06 0.38
N PRO A 21 -19.26 1.92 0.49
CA PRO A 21 -19.07 1.02 1.62
C PRO A 21 -17.61 0.52 1.68
N VAL A 22 -17.05 0.48 2.89
CA VAL A 22 -15.78 -0.20 3.16
C VAL A 22 -16.00 -1.70 2.93
N LEU A 23 -15.22 -2.28 2.01
CA LEU A 23 -15.26 -3.71 1.64
C LEU A 23 -14.34 -4.53 2.55
N TRP A 24 -13.21 -3.94 2.95
CA TRP A 24 -12.28 -4.50 3.93
C TRP A 24 -11.66 -3.38 4.76
N ASP A 25 -11.56 -3.59 6.07
CA ASP A 25 -11.06 -2.59 7.03
C ASP A 25 -9.79 -3.09 7.71
N GLY A 26 -8.65 -2.76 7.11
CA GLY A 26 -7.31 -3.03 7.62
C GLY A 26 -6.79 -2.01 8.63
N ARG A 27 -7.63 -1.09 9.13
CA ARG A 27 -7.19 -0.15 10.16
C ARG A 27 -7.04 -0.91 11.48
N ALA A 28 -5.80 -1.10 11.90
CA ALA A 28 -5.48 -1.91 13.07
C ALA A 28 -6.15 -1.34 14.32
N ARG A 29 -7.17 -2.04 14.83
CA ARG A 29 -7.93 -1.59 16.01
C ARG A 29 -7.06 -1.60 17.26
N PHE A 30 -7.38 -0.75 18.24
CA PHE A 30 -6.66 -0.69 19.51
C PHE A 30 -6.68 -1.99 20.32
N ASN A 31 -7.64 -2.90 20.07
CA ASN A 31 -7.70 -4.20 20.72
C ASN A 31 -6.93 -5.30 19.98
N LEU A 32 -6.39 -5.02 18.78
CA LEU A 32 -5.49 -5.93 18.09
C LEU A 32 -4.20 -6.06 18.90
N THR A 33 -3.68 -7.28 19.03
CA THR A 33 -2.48 -7.58 19.80
C THR A 33 -1.42 -8.28 18.95
N GLY A 34 -0.19 -8.35 19.45
CA GLY A 34 0.86 -9.15 18.80
C GLY A 34 0.51 -10.65 18.73
N ALA A 35 -0.28 -11.17 19.67
CA ALA A 35 -0.75 -12.56 19.62
C ALA A 35 -1.74 -12.79 18.47
N ASP A 36 -2.60 -11.81 18.18
CA ASP A 36 -3.52 -11.86 17.04
C ASP A 36 -2.74 -11.88 15.73
N LEU A 37 -1.72 -11.00 15.59
CA LEU A 37 -0.82 -11.02 14.44
C LEU A 37 -0.18 -12.39 14.27
N ASN A 38 0.42 -12.94 15.34
CA ASN A 38 1.08 -14.25 15.31
C ASN A 38 0.15 -15.41 14.91
N SER A 39 -1.15 -15.24 15.12
CA SER A 39 -2.17 -16.25 14.84
C SER A 39 -3.00 -15.94 13.60
N ASN A 40 -2.63 -14.91 12.82
CA ASN A 40 -3.38 -14.42 11.66
C ASN A 40 -4.85 -14.07 11.98
N VAL A 41 -5.10 -13.55 13.18
CA VAL A 41 -6.42 -13.11 13.64
C VAL A 41 -6.61 -11.63 13.33
N GLY A 42 -7.83 -11.25 12.97
CA GLY A 42 -8.15 -9.88 12.58
C GLY A 42 -8.03 -9.69 11.06
N PRO A 43 -7.79 -8.46 10.58
CA PRO A 43 -7.89 -8.17 9.16
C PRO A 43 -6.64 -8.56 8.35
N PHE A 44 -5.70 -9.33 8.93
CA PHE A 44 -4.40 -9.57 8.32
C PHE A 44 -4.03 -11.05 8.29
N LEU A 45 -3.38 -11.43 7.20
CA LEU A 45 -2.53 -12.61 7.09
C LEU A 45 -1.07 -12.14 7.17
N THR A 46 -0.27 -12.71 8.08
CA THR A 46 1.09 -12.22 8.40
C THR A 46 2.17 -13.28 8.15
N VAL A 47 1.98 -14.09 7.10
CA VAL A 47 2.85 -15.23 6.77
C VAL A 47 4.11 -14.83 6.00
N VAL A 48 4.09 -13.69 5.32
CA VAL A 48 5.25 -13.15 4.58
C VAL A 48 6.18 -12.46 5.58
N LYS A 49 7.11 -13.24 6.13
CA LYS A 49 8.07 -12.81 7.16
C LYS A 49 9.23 -13.80 7.25
N GLY A 50 10.21 -13.48 8.10
CA GLY A 50 11.26 -14.41 8.50
C GLY A 50 10.77 -15.56 9.39
N SER A 51 11.73 -16.31 9.96
CA SER A 51 11.45 -17.50 10.76
C SER A 51 10.77 -17.20 12.11
N GLU A 52 10.92 -15.99 12.64
CA GLU A 52 10.33 -15.59 13.92
C GLU A 52 8.83 -15.27 13.80
N ASN A 53 8.19 -15.07 14.95
CA ASN A 53 6.78 -14.64 15.02
C ASN A 53 6.54 -13.28 14.33
N ALA A 54 5.33 -13.03 13.83
CA ALA A 54 4.99 -11.76 13.18
C ALA A 54 5.23 -10.54 14.10
N SER A 55 4.99 -10.70 15.41
CA SER A 55 5.25 -9.68 16.43
C SER A 55 6.73 -9.40 16.70
N HIS A 56 7.66 -10.20 16.16
CA HIS A 56 9.09 -9.87 16.16
C HIS A 56 9.38 -8.79 15.12
N TYR A 57 8.77 -8.91 13.94
CA TYR A 57 8.98 -8.00 12.81
C TYR A 57 7.99 -6.83 12.78
N SER A 58 6.95 -6.84 13.61
CA SER A 58 5.90 -5.82 13.61
C SER A 58 5.54 -5.35 15.01
N SER A 59 5.14 -4.09 15.13
CA SER A 59 4.73 -3.47 16.40
C SER A 59 3.45 -2.66 16.22
N LEU A 60 2.48 -2.92 17.09
CA LEU A 60 1.28 -2.12 17.22
C LEU A 60 1.57 -0.95 18.16
N LEU A 61 1.58 0.28 17.63
CA LEU A 61 2.15 1.43 18.33
C LEU A 61 1.22 2.03 19.39
N GLY A 62 -0.02 1.58 19.49
CA GLY A 62 -1.03 2.10 20.41
C GLY A 62 -1.07 3.64 20.37
N PRO A 63 -1.10 4.31 21.53
CA PRO A 63 -1.12 5.77 21.61
C PRO A 63 0.26 6.43 21.46
N THR A 64 1.35 5.67 21.27
CA THR A 64 2.70 6.25 21.16
C THR A 64 2.91 7.06 19.89
N LEU A 65 2.07 6.81 18.88
CA LEU A 65 2.02 7.54 17.63
C LEU A 65 0.56 7.71 17.21
N ALA A 66 0.16 8.93 16.85
CA ALA A 66 -1.15 9.16 16.27
C ALA A 66 -1.20 8.60 14.83
N PRO A 67 -2.29 7.92 14.44
CA PRO A 67 -2.52 7.51 13.05
C PRO A 67 -2.72 8.71 12.12
N THR A 68 -2.85 8.43 10.82
CA THR A 68 -3.23 9.48 9.86
C THR A 68 -4.52 10.18 10.33
N PRO A 69 -4.58 11.52 10.28
CA PRO A 69 -5.75 12.24 10.81
C PRO A 69 -6.97 12.17 9.89
N LEU A 70 -6.83 11.67 8.66
CA LEU A 70 -7.89 11.67 7.63
C LEU A 70 -9.13 10.87 8.06
N TRP A 71 -8.95 9.80 8.82
CA TRP A 71 -10.02 8.83 9.11
C TRP A 71 -10.55 8.90 10.54
N ALA A 72 -10.09 9.90 11.32
CA ALA A 72 -10.50 10.07 12.70
C ALA A 72 -11.99 10.50 12.79
N PRO A 73 -12.88 9.73 13.44
CA PRO A 73 -14.19 10.25 13.76
C PRO A 73 -14.07 11.34 14.83
N ARG A 74 -15.15 12.13 15.00
CA ARG A 74 -15.20 13.21 16.02
C ARG A 74 -14.92 12.74 17.44
N SER A 75 -15.11 11.44 17.73
CA SER A 75 -14.87 10.81 19.03
C SER A 75 -13.40 10.38 19.28
N GLY A 76 -12.48 10.67 18.34
CA GLY A 76 -11.07 10.26 18.42
C GLY A 76 -10.74 9.07 17.54
N HIS A 77 -9.45 8.71 17.44
CA HIS A 77 -9.00 7.65 16.55
C HIS A 77 -9.52 6.26 16.98
N LEU A 78 -9.89 5.43 16.00
CA LEU A 78 -10.33 4.04 16.22
C LEU A 78 -9.21 3.01 15.95
N GLU A 79 -8.09 3.48 15.43
CA GLU A 79 -6.95 2.66 15.02
C GLU A 79 -5.66 3.08 15.73
N GLN A 80 -4.72 2.14 15.80
CA GLN A 80 -3.34 2.37 16.17
C GLN A 80 -2.44 2.17 14.94
N PRO A 81 -1.38 2.97 14.75
CA PRO A 81 -0.42 2.72 13.70
C PRO A 81 0.29 1.37 13.87
N VAL A 82 0.62 0.75 12.74
CA VAL A 82 1.41 -0.47 12.70
C VAL A 82 2.80 -0.14 12.16
N SER A 83 3.84 -0.45 12.92
CA SER A 83 5.20 -0.46 12.37
C SER A 83 5.52 -1.86 11.86
N ILE A 84 5.98 -1.95 10.62
CA ILE A 84 6.46 -3.19 9.99
C ILE A 84 7.94 -2.99 9.68
N SER A 85 8.76 -3.96 10.06
CA SER A 85 10.21 -3.89 9.97
C SER A 85 10.81 -5.15 9.37
N ILE A 86 11.98 -4.97 8.77
CA ILE A 86 12.85 -6.04 8.31
C ILE A 86 14.16 -5.99 9.08
N ASP A 87 14.76 -7.16 9.29
CA ASP A 87 16.13 -7.32 9.74
C ASP A 87 16.81 -8.46 8.95
N ASN A 88 18.03 -8.84 9.32
CA ASN A 88 18.78 -9.88 8.61
C ASN A 88 18.12 -11.27 8.64
N THR A 89 17.14 -11.50 9.51
CA THR A 89 16.38 -12.75 9.61
C THR A 89 15.07 -12.72 8.81
N SER A 90 14.69 -11.58 8.22
CA SER A 90 13.48 -11.42 7.40
C SER A 90 13.57 -12.08 6.02
N VAL A 91 13.95 -13.36 5.99
CA VAL A 91 14.04 -14.19 4.78
C VAL A 91 12.79 -15.06 4.70
N PHE A 92 11.93 -14.79 3.71
CA PHE A 92 10.71 -15.54 3.49
C PHE A 92 10.98 -16.84 2.72
N ALA A 93 10.25 -17.90 3.07
CA ALA A 93 10.29 -19.20 2.40
C ALA A 93 8.87 -19.60 1.96
N PRO A 94 8.43 -19.21 0.74
CA PRO A 94 7.05 -19.40 0.30
C PRO A 94 6.68 -20.89 0.25
N GLY A 95 5.60 -21.29 0.92
CA GLY A 95 5.10 -22.66 0.89
C GLY A 95 6.10 -23.73 1.36
N GLY A 96 7.15 -23.35 2.11
CA GLY A 96 8.26 -24.24 2.47
C GLY A 96 9.25 -24.53 1.33
N GLY A 97 9.20 -23.75 0.25
CA GLY A 97 10.16 -23.76 -0.85
C GLY A 97 11.53 -23.17 -0.46
N ALA A 98 12.35 -22.88 -1.48
CA ALA A 98 13.65 -22.28 -1.28
C ALA A 98 13.51 -20.90 -0.58
N PRO A 99 14.32 -20.61 0.46
CA PRO A 99 14.34 -19.28 1.07
C PRO A 99 14.74 -18.21 0.05
N GLN A 100 14.01 -17.10 0.02
CA GLN A 100 14.27 -15.94 -0.85
C GLN A 100 15.43 -15.11 -0.28
N LEU A 101 16.65 -15.63 -0.38
CA LEU A 101 17.85 -15.04 0.22
C LEU A 101 18.21 -13.67 -0.36
N GLY A 102 17.83 -13.43 -1.61
CA GLY A 102 18.00 -12.15 -2.29
C GLY A 102 17.09 -11.06 -1.74
N PHE A 103 16.02 -11.39 -0.99
CA PHE A 103 15.12 -10.41 -0.39
C PHE A 103 15.26 -10.29 1.12
N ARG A 104 14.88 -9.13 1.65
CA ARG A 104 14.43 -9.00 3.04
C ARG A 104 13.01 -8.51 3.03
N ARG A 105 12.08 -9.33 3.52
CA ARG A 105 10.67 -9.00 3.47
C ARG A 105 9.87 -9.33 4.72
N THR A 106 8.99 -8.42 5.08
CA THR A 106 7.92 -8.61 6.06
C THR A 106 6.74 -7.80 5.59
N GLU A 107 5.61 -8.48 5.37
CA GLU A 107 4.41 -7.87 4.81
C GLU A 107 3.16 -8.43 5.48
N PHE A 108 2.13 -7.58 5.53
CA PHE A 108 0.78 -7.97 5.88
C PHE A 108 -0.03 -8.07 4.58
N ILE A 109 -0.80 -9.14 4.47
CA ILE A 109 -1.77 -9.35 3.39
C ILE A 109 -3.16 -9.07 3.93
N ALA A 110 -3.99 -8.38 3.15
CA ALA A 110 -5.40 -8.19 3.48
C ALA A 110 -6.12 -9.54 3.60
N ALA A 111 -6.77 -9.77 4.73
CA ALA A 111 -7.48 -11.02 4.99
C ALA A 111 -8.65 -10.81 5.97
N ASN A 112 -9.48 -11.83 6.15
CA ASN A 112 -10.47 -11.92 7.23
C ASN A 112 -10.15 -13.15 8.09
N ASN A 113 -9.51 -12.93 9.25
CA ASN A 113 -9.02 -14.00 10.13
C ASN A 113 -8.12 -15.00 9.38
N GLY A 114 -7.16 -14.45 8.62
CA GLY A 114 -6.18 -15.22 7.86
C GLY A 114 -6.68 -15.71 6.49
N ASP A 115 -7.97 -15.59 6.20
CA ASP A 115 -8.52 -15.91 4.89
C ASP A 115 -8.43 -14.72 3.94
N HIS A 116 -7.48 -14.78 3.01
CA HIS A 116 -7.29 -13.81 1.94
C HIS A 116 -8.03 -14.23 0.66
N ALA A 117 -8.13 -15.53 0.38
CA ALA A 117 -8.66 -16.05 -0.88
C ALA A 117 -10.14 -15.68 -1.10
N ASP A 118 -10.98 -15.80 -0.07
CA ASP A 118 -12.39 -15.40 -0.16
C ASP A 118 -12.56 -13.87 -0.18
N LEU A 119 -11.54 -13.12 0.24
CA LEU A 119 -11.56 -11.65 0.27
C LEU A 119 -11.23 -11.03 -1.09
N ILE A 120 -10.29 -11.60 -1.84
CA ILE A 120 -9.85 -11.09 -3.16
C ILE A 120 -11.04 -10.73 -4.07
N PRO A 121 -11.99 -11.64 -4.39
CA PRO A 121 -13.10 -11.29 -5.30
C PRO A 121 -14.05 -10.22 -4.73
N VAL A 122 -14.01 -9.94 -3.43
CA VAL A 122 -14.80 -8.88 -2.79
C VAL A 122 -14.15 -7.51 -2.98
N ILE A 123 -12.83 -7.40 -2.76
CA ILE A 123 -12.10 -6.12 -2.84
C ILE A 123 -11.56 -5.80 -4.24
N GLU A 124 -11.59 -6.77 -5.16
CA GLU A 124 -11.02 -6.65 -6.51
C GLU A 124 -12.06 -6.73 -7.64
N GLY A 125 -13.29 -6.31 -7.36
CA GLY A 125 -14.40 -6.31 -8.33
C GLY A 125 -14.86 -4.91 -8.74
N GLY A 126 -15.20 -4.72 -10.02
CA GLY A 126 -15.75 -3.46 -10.53
C GLY A 126 -14.77 -2.30 -10.41
N LYS A 127 -15.12 -1.27 -9.62
CA LYS A 127 -14.21 -0.19 -9.21
C LYS A 127 -14.03 -0.21 -7.70
N THR A 128 -12.80 -0.31 -7.24
CA THR A 128 -12.45 -0.22 -5.81
C THR A 128 -11.31 0.78 -5.59
N ALA A 129 -11.25 1.35 -4.39
CA ALA A 129 -10.18 2.27 -4.00
C ALA A 129 -9.41 1.70 -2.81
N PHE A 130 -8.10 1.52 -3.01
CA PHE A 130 -7.16 1.02 -2.01
C PHE A 130 -6.54 2.20 -1.27
N HIS A 131 -6.95 2.40 -0.02
CA HIS A 131 -6.46 3.46 0.84
C HIS A 131 -5.34 2.95 1.71
N PHE A 132 -4.29 3.75 1.88
CA PHE A 132 -3.21 3.50 2.82
C PHE A 132 -2.48 4.80 3.12
N SER A 133 -1.86 4.88 4.30
CA SER A 133 -0.97 5.98 4.67
C SER A 133 0.36 5.42 5.14
N LEU A 134 1.45 5.95 4.58
CA LEU A 134 2.81 5.54 4.85
C LEU A 134 3.57 6.63 5.59
N ARG A 135 4.44 6.24 6.52
CA ARG A 135 5.38 7.15 7.18
C ARG A 135 6.72 6.46 7.42
N ALA A 136 7.81 7.19 7.23
CA ALA A 136 9.14 6.73 7.59
C ALA A 136 9.27 6.46 9.10
N ASP A 137 9.91 5.34 9.49
CA ASP A 137 10.42 5.17 10.85
C ASP A 137 11.81 5.81 10.96
N THR A 138 11.88 7.01 11.56
CA THR A 138 13.13 7.74 11.70
C THR A 138 14.14 7.09 12.66
N LYS A 139 13.73 6.08 13.45
CA LYS A 139 14.63 5.31 14.31
C LYS A 139 15.23 4.10 13.60
N ARG A 140 14.60 3.65 12.52
CA ARG A 140 14.99 2.47 11.71
C ARG A 140 14.86 2.85 10.22
N PRO A 141 15.67 3.81 9.74
CA PRO A 141 15.53 4.35 8.39
C PRO A 141 15.83 3.29 7.33
N LEU A 142 15.24 3.45 6.15
CA LEU A 142 15.55 2.62 4.99
C LEU A 142 16.94 2.94 4.42
N ASN A 143 17.63 1.94 3.88
CA ASN A 143 18.82 2.13 3.05
C ASN A 143 18.45 2.40 1.58
N LEU A 144 18.28 3.68 1.22
CA LEU A 144 17.79 4.09 -0.10
C LEU A 144 18.71 3.79 -1.30
N THR A 145 19.85 3.10 -1.10
CA THR A 145 20.62 2.48 -2.19
C THR A 145 19.93 1.23 -2.75
N HIS A 146 19.02 0.62 -2.00
CA HIS A 146 18.20 -0.50 -2.43
C HIS A 146 16.84 -0.04 -2.95
N GLU A 147 16.21 -0.91 -3.73
CA GLU A 147 14.79 -0.77 -4.08
C GLU A 147 13.93 -1.36 -2.97
N TYR A 148 12.85 -0.66 -2.65
CA TYR A 148 11.81 -1.15 -1.75
C TYR A 148 10.46 -1.15 -2.45
N GLN A 149 9.73 -2.24 -2.32
CA GLN A 149 8.33 -2.38 -2.73
C GLN A 149 7.51 -2.50 -1.45
N VAL A 150 6.62 -1.53 -1.22
CA VAL A 150 6.08 -1.29 0.14
C VAL A 150 4.55 -1.40 0.23
N VAL A 151 3.87 -1.27 -0.90
CA VAL A 151 2.44 -1.54 -1.06
C VAL A 151 2.22 -2.03 -2.48
N PHE A 152 1.58 -3.18 -2.68
CA PHE A 152 1.32 -3.74 -4.00
C PHE A 152 0.17 -4.74 -3.97
N ILE A 153 -0.40 -5.06 -5.12
CA ILE A 153 -1.31 -6.20 -5.29
C ILE A 153 -0.61 -7.24 -6.16
N GLU A 154 -0.40 -8.46 -5.66
CA GLU A 154 0.36 -9.54 -6.29
C GLU A 154 -0.58 -10.64 -6.85
N PRO A 155 -0.87 -10.67 -8.17
CA PRO A 155 -1.52 -11.81 -8.80
C PRO A 155 -0.65 -13.06 -8.76
N ASN A 156 -1.23 -14.21 -9.11
CA ASN A 156 -0.55 -15.52 -9.03
C ASN A 156 0.71 -15.65 -9.92
N ASP A 157 0.93 -14.74 -10.87
CA ASP A 157 2.12 -14.71 -11.72
C ASP A 157 3.31 -13.95 -11.09
N GLY A 158 3.14 -13.38 -9.90
CA GLY A 158 4.15 -12.63 -9.16
C GLY A 158 4.40 -11.22 -9.71
N SER A 159 3.57 -10.75 -10.64
CA SER A 159 3.56 -9.34 -11.08
C SER A 159 2.85 -8.45 -10.05
N HIS A 160 2.78 -7.14 -10.30
CA HIS A 160 2.01 -6.23 -9.48
C HIS A 160 0.92 -5.53 -10.31
N VAL A 161 -0.32 -5.45 -9.81
CA VAL A 161 -1.36 -4.63 -10.47
C VAL A 161 -0.98 -3.15 -10.42
N PHE A 162 -0.46 -2.73 -9.28
CA PHE A 162 0.29 -1.48 -9.07
C PHE A 162 1.27 -1.72 -7.92
N GLU A 163 2.26 -0.85 -7.80
CA GLU A 163 3.17 -0.87 -6.66
C GLU A 163 3.52 0.54 -6.18
N VAL A 164 3.83 0.64 -4.89
CA VAL A 164 4.51 1.78 -4.29
C VAL A 164 5.95 1.40 -4.06
N GLN A 165 6.85 2.16 -4.67
CA GLN A 165 8.28 1.98 -4.66
C GLN A 165 8.98 3.12 -3.90
N LEU A 166 10.03 2.78 -3.15
CA LEU A 166 10.97 3.71 -2.51
C LEU A 166 12.41 3.31 -2.84
N GLY A 167 13.36 4.23 -2.66
CA GLY A 167 14.77 3.94 -2.85
C GLY A 167 15.18 3.84 -4.32
N SER A 168 16.34 3.21 -4.55
CA SER A 168 16.97 3.14 -5.86
C SER A 168 16.54 1.88 -6.61
N PRO A 169 15.98 1.99 -7.82
CA PRO A 169 15.54 0.82 -8.57
C PRO A 169 16.64 -0.22 -8.73
N TYR A 170 16.29 -1.50 -8.65
CA TYR A 170 17.20 -2.58 -8.95
C TYR A 170 17.52 -2.57 -10.44
N THR A 171 18.81 -2.61 -10.77
CA THR A 171 19.30 -2.67 -12.14
C THR A 171 20.47 -3.64 -12.21
N ASN A 172 20.53 -4.42 -13.28
CA ASN A 172 21.68 -5.26 -13.59
C ASN A 172 22.20 -4.91 -15.00
N PRO A 173 23.39 -4.28 -15.14
CA PRO A 173 24.35 -3.94 -14.08
C PRO A 173 23.86 -2.82 -13.15
N THR A 174 24.42 -2.74 -11.94
CA THR A 174 24.07 -1.71 -10.94
C THR A 174 24.32 -0.31 -11.49
N GLY A 175 23.27 0.53 -11.46
CA GLY A 175 23.33 1.94 -11.81
C GLY A 175 24.04 2.78 -10.74
N THR A 176 23.94 4.11 -10.87
CA THR A 176 24.45 5.02 -9.83
C THR A 176 23.57 4.95 -8.59
N LEU A 177 24.19 4.75 -7.42
CA LEU A 177 23.51 4.66 -6.13
C LEU A 177 23.98 5.76 -5.15
N PRO A 178 23.05 6.35 -4.35
CA PRO A 178 21.62 6.28 -4.56
C PRO A 178 21.24 6.92 -5.91
N SER A 179 20.17 6.43 -6.52
CA SER A 179 19.57 7.04 -7.70
C SER A 179 19.09 8.47 -7.40
N ALA A 180 18.96 9.30 -8.42
CA ALA A 180 18.59 10.71 -8.26
C ALA A 180 17.21 10.89 -7.59
N ASP A 181 16.30 9.93 -7.79
CA ASP A 181 14.93 9.86 -7.29
C ASP A 181 14.80 8.91 -6.08
N ALA A 182 15.89 8.46 -5.46
CA ALA A 182 15.87 7.50 -4.35
C ALA A 182 15.06 7.96 -3.13
N HIS A 183 14.87 9.27 -2.98
CA HIS A 183 14.13 9.91 -1.89
C HIS A 183 12.69 10.24 -2.29
N GLU A 184 12.18 9.71 -3.40
CA GLU A 184 10.79 9.85 -3.82
C GLU A 184 9.99 8.59 -3.49
N ILE A 185 8.75 8.79 -3.03
CA ILE A 185 7.73 7.76 -3.01
C ILE A 185 7.06 7.72 -4.38
N LYS A 186 7.15 6.58 -5.05
CA LYS A 186 6.74 6.39 -6.44
C LYS A 186 5.58 5.41 -6.50
N LEU A 187 4.53 5.73 -7.23
CA LEU A 187 3.47 4.78 -7.57
C LEU A 187 3.62 4.40 -9.04
N ARG A 188 3.71 3.10 -9.31
CA ARG A 188 3.85 2.53 -10.65
C ARG A 188 2.68 1.63 -11.00
N ASP A 189 2.39 1.52 -12.28
CA ASP A 189 1.41 0.57 -12.81
C ASP A 189 2.00 -0.83 -13.01
N HIS A 190 1.23 -1.75 -13.61
CA HIS A 190 1.68 -3.11 -13.86
C HIS A 190 2.84 -3.21 -14.85
N ALA A 191 2.99 -2.25 -15.77
CA ALA A 191 4.13 -2.21 -16.68
C ALA A 191 5.37 -1.58 -16.03
N LEU A 192 5.30 -1.24 -14.74
CA LEU A 192 6.28 -0.49 -13.96
C LEU A 192 6.45 0.96 -14.46
N ASP A 193 5.51 1.47 -15.25
CA ASP A 193 5.51 2.87 -15.67
C ASP A 193 5.14 3.77 -14.49
N LEU A 194 5.83 4.90 -14.35
CA LEU A 194 5.62 5.84 -13.25
C LEU A 194 4.30 6.58 -13.45
N LEU A 195 3.35 6.39 -12.53
CA LEU A 195 2.09 7.13 -12.50
C LEU A 195 2.20 8.41 -11.67
N PHE A 196 2.85 8.34 -10.51
CA PHE A 196 2.97 9.47 -9.59
C PHE A 196 4.25 9.37 -8.75
N ALA A 197 4.83 10.51 -8.42
CA ALA A 197 5.94 10.61 -7.47
C ALA A 197 5.78 11.83 -6.56
N ALA A 198 6.26 11.72 -5.33
CA ALA A 198 6.40 12.84 -4.40
C ALA A 198 7.66 12.66 -3.53
N PRO A 199 8.23 13.74 -2.97
CA PRO A 199 9.33 13.60 -2.00
C PRO A 199 8.87 12.81 -0.77
N PHE A 200 9.58 11.75 -0.41
CA PHE A 200 9.34 10.96 0.80
C PHE A 200 9.94 11.68 2.01
N THR A 201 9.11 12.47 2.70
CA THR A 201 9.56 13.40 3.74
C THR A 201 9.51 12.74 5.12
N PRO A 202 10.64 12.56 5.83
CA PRO A 202 10.63 11.93 7.14
C PRO A 202 9.72 12.65 8.14
N GLY A 203 8.90 11.89 8.85
CA GLY A 203 7.97 12.43 9.84
C GLY A 203 6.58 12.80 9.29
N ALA A 204 6.42 12.92 7.97
CA ALA A 204 5.12 13.17 7.35
C ALA A 204 4.34 11.87 7.16
N TRP A 205 3.00 11.97 7.21
CA TRP A 205 2.13 10.92 6.64
C TRP A 205 1.97 11.16 5.14
N HIS A 206 2.21 10.13 4.34
CA HIS A 206 1.94 10.10 2.90
C HIS A 206 0.68 9.30 2.67
N ASN A 207 -0.45 9.97 2.44
CA ASN A 207 -1.75 9.32 2.29
C ASN A 207 -2.05 9.08 0.82
N PHE A 208 -2.49 7.89 0.48
CA PHE A 208 -2.88 7.49 -0.87
C PHE A 208 -4.30 6.91 -0.90
N ALA A 209 -4.94 7.08 -2.05
CA ALA A 209 -5.96 6.16 -2.52
C ALA A 209 -5.68 5.81 -3.99
N VAL A 210 -5.65 4.52 -4.31
CA VAL A 210 -5.47 4.03 -5.67
C VAL A 210 -6.80 3.45 -6.13
N GLN A 211 -7.47 4.13 -7.05
CA GLN A 211 -8.67 3.58 -7.66
C GLN A 211 -8.27 2.61 -8.77
N VAL A 212 -8.74 1.37 -8.67
CA VAL A 212 -8.59 0.34 -9.69
C VAL A 212 -9.95 0.11 -10.34
N ASP A 213 -10.04 0.28 -11.66
CA ASP A 213 -11.15 -0.23 -12.45
C ASP A 213 -10.74 -1.58 -13.03
N TRP A 214 -11.23 -2.66 -12.43
CA TRP A 214 -10.90 -4.04 -12.77
C TRP A 214 -11.47 -4.48 -14.12
N THR A 215 -12.51 -3.79 -14.61
CA THR A 215 -13.16 -4.12 -15.89
C THR A 215 -12.44 -3.43 -17.04
N ASN A 216 -12.20 -2.12 -16.92
CA ASN A 216 -11.54 -1.34 -17.96
C ASN A 216 -10.01 -1.36 -17.84
N ARG A 217 -9.48 -1.94 -16.76
CA ARG A 217 -8.06 -1.97 -16.39
C ARG A 217 -7.47 -0.56 -16.44
N THR A 218 -7.91 0.28 -15.51
CA THR A 218 -7.36 1.63 -15.34
C THR A 218 -7.01 1.90 -13.89
N LEU A 219 -6.01 2.75 -13.68
CA LEU A 219 -5.58 3.23 -12.38
C LEU A 219 -5.75 4.75 -12.30
N ALA A 220 -6.23 5.25 -11.17
CA ALA A 220 -6.18 6.67 -10.83
C ALA A 220 -5.63 6.84 -9.43
N VAL A 221 -4.75 7.82 -9.25
CA VAL A 221 -4.04 8.05 -7.99
C VAL A 221 -4.57 9.30 -7.33
N LEU A 222 -4.90 9.16 -6.05
CA LEU A 222 -5.12 10.27 -5.14
C LEU A 222 -4.02 10.28 -4.11
N TYR A 223 -3.54 11.48 -3.77
CA TYR A 223 -2.45 11.66 -2.82
C TYR A 223 -2.63 12.93 -1.98
N SER A 224 -2.11 12.89 -0.75
CA SER A 224 -1.95 14.06 0.12
C SER A 224 -0.86 13.81 1.15
N ALA A 225 -0.38 14.88 1.78
CA ALA A 225 0.51 14.80 2.93
C ALA A 225 -0.20 15.22 4.23
N ASP A 226 0.18 14.58 5.33
CA ASP A 226 -0.28 14.86 6.69
C ASP A 226 -1.80 14.95 6.80
N ALA A 227 -2.31 16.12 7.20
CA ALA A 227 -3.73 16.37 7.45
C ALA A 227 -4.48 16.94 6.23
N ALA A 228 -3.83 17.06 5.07
CA ALA A 228 -4.52 17.50 3.88
C ALA A 228 -5.49 16.38 3.41
N PRO A 229 -6.73 16.71 3.01
CA PRO A 229 -7.57 15.76 2.31
C PRO A 229 -6.90 15.26 1.03
N LEU A 230 -7.17 14.01 0.65
CA LEU A 230 -6.73 13.42 -0.61
C LEU A 230 -7.19 14.27 -1.80
N ARG A 231 -6.36 14.31 -2.84
CA ARG A 231 -6.65 15.01 -4.09
C ARG A 231 -6.25 14.10 -5.24
N VAL A 232 -7.00 14.17 -6.33
CA VAL A 232 -6.63 13.51 -7.58
C VAL A 232 -5.31 14.10 -8.08
N VAL A 233 -4.30 13.25 -8.22
CA VAL A 233 -2.97 13.64 -8.73
C VAL A 233 -2.69 13.07 -10.12
N THR A 234 -3.45 12.05 -10.54
CA THR A 234 -3.43 11.55 -11.91
C THR A 234 -4.85 11.38 -12.45
N PRO A 235 -5.11 11.62 -13.75
CA PRO A 235 -6.32 11.12 -14.39
C PRO A 235 -6.26 9.58 -14.48
N PRO A 236 -7.40 8.90 -14.69
CA PRO A 236 -7.42 7.48 -15.02
C PRO A 236 -6.47 7.16 -16.18
N SER A 237 -5.54 6.25 -15.93
CA SER A 237 -4.51 5.82 -16.88
C SER A 237 -4.70 4.32 -17.18
N PRO A 238 -4.53 3.87 -18.44
CA PRO A 238 -4.66 2.45 -18.77
C PRO A 238 -3.61 1.60 -18.05
N ASN A 239 -4.02 0.42 -17.59
CA ASN A 239 -3.18 -0.59 -16.96
C ASN A 239 -3.31 -1.93 -17.71
N LEU A 240 -3.17 -1.88 -19.03
CA LEU A 240 -3.62 -2.94 -19.95
C LEU A 240 -2.71 -4.18 -19.97
N SER A 241 -1.50 -4.09 -19.41
CA SER A 241 -0.62 -5.25 -19.21
C SER A 241 -1.13 -6.18 -18.12
N ALA A 242 -1.98 -5.69 -17.21
CA ALA A 242 -2.63 -6.52 -16.20
C ALA A 242 -3.67 -7.46 -16.86
N GLN A 243 -3.76 -8.68 -16.34
CA GLN A 243 -4.75 -9.66 -16.80
C GLN A 243 -6.17 -9.26 -16.37
N LEU A 244 -7.18 -9.87 -17.00
CA LEU A 244 -8.58 -9.70 -16.62
C LEU A 244 -9.04 -10.84 -15.71
N GLY A 245 -10.04 -10.56 -14.87
CA GLY A 245 -10.65 -11.57 -14.01
C GLY A 245 -9.66 -12.09 -12.97
N ALA A 246 -9.86 -13.34 -12.55
CA ALA A 246 -9.09 -13.95 -11.45
C ALA A 246 -7.57 -13.99 -11.68
N ASP A 247 -7.11 -14.02 -12.94
CA ASP A 247 -5.67 -14.03 -13.25
C ASP A 247 -5.01 -12.67 -13.05
N GLY A 248 -5.79 -11.57 -13.06
CA GLY A 248 -5.30 -10.22 -12.79
C GLY A 248 -5.55 -9.75 -11.36
N GLN A 249 -6.17 -10.60 -10.55
CA GLN A 249 -6.48 -10.37 -9.15
C GLN A 249 -5.47 -11.08 -8.25
N GLY A 250 -5.27 -10.60 -7.04
CA GLY A 250 -4.18 -11.06 -6.20
C GLY A 250 -4.24 -10.61 -4.76
N ASP A 251 -3.16 -10.89 -4.04
CA ASP A 251 -3.03 -10.52 -2.64
C ASP A 251 -2.71 -9.04 -2.52
N PHE A 252 -3.39 -8.32 -1.61
CA PHE A 252 -3.06 -6.93 -1.31
C PHE A 252 -2.04 -6.87 -0.17
N HIS A 253 -0.79 -6.58 -0.52
CA HIS A 253 0.36 -6.50 0.39
C HIS A 253 0.64 -5.07 0.82
N PHE A 254 0.99 -4.90 2.10
CA PHE A 254 1.68 -3.71 2.59
C PHE A 254 2.73 -4.10 3.64
N GLY A 255 3.91 -3.48 3.58
CA GLY A 255 5.03 -3.90 4.41
C GLY A 255 6.36 -3.35 3.95
N VAL A 256 7.41 -4.13 4.08
CA VAL A 256 8.74 -3.76 3.59
C VAL A 256 9.30 -4.96 2.85
N LEU A 257 9.38 -4.88 1.53
CA LEU A 257 10.16 -5.79 0.68
C LEU A 257 11.37 -5.01 0.17
N LYS A 258 12.57 -5.45 0.52
CA LYS A 258 13.85 -4.89 0.09
C LYS A 258 14.53 -5.82 -0.91
N LEU A 259 14.79 -5.32 -2.12
CA LEU A 259 15.56 -6.03 -3.14
C LEU A 259 17.07 -5.98 -2.81
N PRO A 260 17.88 -6.93 -3.30
CA PRO A 260 19.32 -6.94 -3.06
C PRO A 260 20.03 -5.90 -3.94
N LEU A 261 21.33 -5.70 -3.73
CA LEU A 261 22.20 -5.15 -4.79
C LEU A 261 22.77 -6.29 -5.62
N VAL A 262 23.13 -6.05 -6.89
CA VAL A 262 23.85 -7.05 -7.69
C VAL A 262 25.19 -7.35 -7.02
N ASP A 263 25.51 -8.63 -6.79
CA ASP A 263 26.84 -9.05 -6.39
C ASP A 263 27.71 -9.27 -7.64
N PRO A 264 28.82 -8.54 -7.83
CA PRO A 264 29.72 -8.77 -8.96
C PRO A 264 30.43 -10.13 -8.92
N ASN A 265 30.39 -10.85 -7.80
CA ASN A 265 30.95 -12.20 -7.66
C ASN A 265 29.96 -13.31 -8.07
N ASP A 266 28.66 -13.01 -8.12
CA ASP A 266 27.64 -13.94 -8.63
C ASP A 266 27.83 -14.16 -10.13
N THR A 267 27.49 -15.36 -10.62
CA THR A 267 27.45 -15.64 -12.06
C THR A 267 26.34 -14.85 -12.75
N PRO A 268 26.38 -14.65 -14.08
CA PRO A 268 25.32 -13.92 -14.79
C PRO A 268 23.91 -14.51 -14.58
N THR A 269 23.80 -15.83 -14.39
CA THR A 269 22.54 -16.50 -14.08
C THR A 269 22.06 -16.14 -12.67
N GLU A 270 22.95 -16.17 -11.68
CA GLU A 270 22.64 -15.81 -10.29
C GLU A 270 22.29 -14.33 -10.18
N GLN A 271 23.01 -13.44 -10.87
CA GLN A 271 22.66 -12.02 -10.96
C GLN A 271 21.30 -11.76 -11.65
N GLY A 272 20.78 -12.72 -12.42
CA GLY A 272 19.43 -12.68 -12.98
C GLY A 272 18.34 -13.21 -12.04
N ASP A 273 18.73 -13.92 -10.98
CA ASP A 273 17.83 -14.50 -9.98
C ASP A 273 17.83 -13.64 -8.70
N VAL A 274 17.23 -12.47 -8.85
CA VAL A 274 17.13 -11.43 -7.80
C VAL A 274 16.44 -11.93 -6.51
N VAL A 275 15.64 -13.00 -6.62
CA VAL A 275 14.90 -13.58 -5.48
C VAL A 275 15.85 -14.31 -4.54
N HIS A 276 16.92 -14.91 -5.05
CA HIS A 276 17.80 -15.80 -4.28
C HIS A 276 19.24 -15.28 -4.12
N PHE A 277 19.69 -14.33 -4.93
CA PHE A 277 21.08 -13.90 -4.98
C PHE A 277 21.24 -12.38 -4.81
N GLY A 278 22.50 -11.93 -4.70
CA GLY A 278 22.85 -10.53 -4.48
C GLY A 278 23.19 -10.16 -3.04
N ILE A 279 23.62 -8.92 -2.87
CA ILE A 279 24.13 -8.38 -1.61
C ILE A 279 22.97 -7.83 -0.78
N GLN A 280 22.86 -8.33 0.45
CA GLN A 280 21.94 -7.83 1.46
C GLN A 280 22.72 -7.30 2.67
N GLU A 281 22.76 -5.98 2.79
CA GLU A 281 23.38 -5.27 3.90
C GLU A 281 22.34 -4.57 4.77
N GLY A 282 22.77 -4.08 5.94
CA GLY A 282 21.96 -3.24 6.81
C GLY A 282 21.65 -3.87 8.17
N THR A 283 20.91 -3.08 8.93
CA THR A 283 20.38 -3.43 10.26
C THR A 283 18.86 -3.53 10.17
N THR A 284 18.15 -3.29 11.28
CA THR A 284 16.70 -3.17 11.23
C THR A 284 16.27 -1.91 10.49
N GLU A 285 15.34 -2.06 9.56
CA GLU A 285 14.73 -0.99 8.78
C GLU A 285 13.21 -1.12 8.91
N ALA A 286 12.47 0.00 8.91
CA ALA A 286 11.03 -0.05 9.16
C ALA A 286 10.25 1.07 8.47
N LEU A 287 8.98 0.76 8.23
CA LEU A 287 7.95 1.71 7.83
C LEU A 287 6.78 1.65 8.82
N ILE A 288 5.97 2.71 8.80
CA ILE A 288 4.80 2.84 9.67
C ILE A 288 3.57 3.06 8.79
N TYR A 289 2.52 2.32 9.08
CA TYR A 289 1.27 2.25 8.33
C TYR A 289 0.08 2.68 9.19
N SER A 290 -0.89 3.31 8.55
CA SER A 290 -2.19 3.67 9.12
C SER A 290 -3.20 3.91 8.00
N GLY A 291 -4.50 3.91 8.30
CA GLY A 291 -5.53 4.25 7.32
C GLY A 291 -5.60 3.28 6.16
N VAL A 292 -5.28 2.00 6.42
CA VAL A 292 -5.26 0.95 5.39
C VAL A 292 -6.65 0.31 5.30
N PHE A 293 -7.35 0.49 4.18
CA PHE A 293 -8.66 -0.12 3.94
C PHE A 293 -8.99 -0.11 2.45
N VAL A 294 -9.99 -0.90 2.05
CA VAL A 294 -10.53 -0.89 0.68
C VAL A 294 -12.00 -0.54 0.73
N GLU A 295 -12.42 0.39 -0.13
CA GLU A 295 -13.82 0.75 -0.31
C GLU A 295 -14.31 0.48 -1.73
N ASN A 296 -15.61 0.28 -1.86
CA ASN A 296 -16.26 0.28 -3.16
C ASN A 296 -16.18 1.69 -3.75
N ALA A 297 -15.63 1.82 -4.95
CA ALA A 297 -15.45 3.08 -5.63
C ALA A 297 -16.36 3.19 -6.86
N SER A 298 -17.49 2.47 -6.92
CA SER A 298 -18.37 2.51 -8.10
C SER A 298 -19.04 3.88 -8.31
N HIS A 299 -19.16 4.71 -7.26
CA HIS A 299 -19.83 6.01 -7.31
C HIS A 299 -18.96 7.16 -6.81
N SER A 300 -18.21 6.92 -5.72
CA SER A 300 -17.40 7.96 -5.08
C SER A 300 -16.21 7.36 -4.34
N ILE A 301 -15.17 8.17 -4.15
CA ILE A 301 -13.99 7.85 -3.36
C ILE A 301 -13.94 8.79 -2.14
N SER A 302 -13.57 8.26 -0.98
CA SER A 302 -13.33 9.00 0.25
C SER A 302 -12.06 9.85 0.18
N LEU A 303 -12.12 11.09 0.66
CA LEU A 303 -10.96 12.02 0.66
C LEU A 303 -10.40 12.32 2.06
N GLY A 304 -10.97 11.72 3.10
CA GLY A 304 -10.72 12.07 4.50
C GLY A 304 -11.72 13.10 5.05
N TYR A 305 -11.89 13.13 6.37
CA TYR A 305 -12.82 14.03 7.08
C TYR A 305 -14.29 13.93 6.63
N GLY A 306 -14.68 12.78 6.09
CA GLY A 306 -16.03 12.56 5.52
C GLY A 306 -16.25 13.25 4.16
N LEU A 307 -15.22 13.82 3.55
CA LEU A 307 -15.27 14.36 2.20
C LEU A 307 -15.22 13.22 1.17
N THR A 308 -15.84 13.45 0.01
CA THR A 308 -15.85 12.50 -1.11
C THR A 308 -15.69 13.23 -2.44
N ILE A 309 -15.31 12.47 -3.47
CA ILE A 309 -15.29 12.86 -4.88
C ILE A 309 -16.04 11.80 -5.69
N PRO A 310 -16.68 12.12 -6.83
CA PRO A 310 -17.13 11.09 -7.76
C PRO A 310 -16.01 10.11 -8.15
N SER A 311 -16.37 8.86 -8.42
CA SER A 311 -15.46 7.86 -8.98
C SER A 311 -14.83 8.37 -10.27
N LEU A 312 -13.54 8.07 -10.44
CA LEU A 312 -12.74 8.51 -11.59
C LEU A 312 -12.88 7.56 -12.78
#